data_AF-A0A957H322-F1
#
_entry.id   AF-A0A957H322-F1
#
_cell.length_a   1.000
_cell.length_b   1.000
_cell.length_c   1.000
_cell.angle_alpha   90.00
_cell.angle_beta   90.00
_cell.angle_gamma   90.00
#
_symmetry.space_group_name_H-M   'P 1'
#
loop_
_entity.id
_entity.type
_entity.pdbx_description
1 polymer ?
#
loop_
_entity_poly.entity_id
_entity_poly.type
_entity_poly.pdbx_seq_one_letter_code
_entity_poly.pdbx_strand_id
1 'polypeptide(L)' 'GVFYDHCIVCPRHGAEFDVRSGEGTAPAFRPVPTYAVKIEDDAIWVEEPA' A
#
# COMPACT_ATOMS: atom_id res chain seq x y z
N GLY A 1 7.75 -8.61 3.33
CA GLY A 1 7.48 -7.90 4.58
C GLY A 1 6.51 -8.69 5.41
N VAL A 2 6.16 -8.19 6.58
CA VAL A 2 5.01 -8.68 7.37
C VAL A 2 3.80 -7.81 7.04
N PHE A 3 2.59 -8.37 7.13
CA PHE A 3 1.34 -7.63 7.00
C PHE A 3 0.49 -7.83 8.27
N TYR A 4 0.07 -6.72 8.90
CA TYR A 4 -0.79 -6.71 10.08
C TYR A 4 -1.54 -5.39 10.16
N ASP A 5 -2.75 -5.36 10.72
CA ASP A 5 -3.52 -4.14 11.02
C ASP A 5 -3.57 -3.10 9.89
N HIS A 6 -3.75 -3.56 8.64
CA HIS A 6 -3.74 -2.74 7.41
C HIS A 6 -2.37 -2.12 7.03
N CYS A 7 -1.30 -2.49 7.72
CA CYS A 7 0.06 -2.06 7.42
C CYS A 7 0.89 -3.16 6.76
N ILE A 8 1.64 -2.80 5.72
CA ILE A 8 2.70 -3.65 5.16
C ILE A 8 4.07 -3.12 5.57
N VAL A 9 4.96 -4.00 6.02
CA VAL A 9 6.32 -3.65 6.45
C VAL A 9 7.32 -3.83 5.31
N CYS A 10 8.10 -2.80 5.00
CA CYS A 10 9.22 -2.89 4.07
C CYS A 10 10.28 -3.87 4.61
N PRO A 11 10.59 -4.96 3.88
CA PRO A 11 11.54 -5.96 4.35
C PRO A 11 12.98 -5.46 4.41
N ARG A 12 13.29 -4.31 3.79
CA ARG A 12 14.66 -3.77 3.75
C ARG A 12 15.02 -3.00 5.02
N HIS A 13 14.12 -2.13 5.50
CA HIS A 13 14.44 -1.17 6.56
C HIS A 13 13.33 -0.96 7.59
N GLY A 14 12.22 -1.69 7.49
CA GLY A 14 11.18 -1.70 8.52
C GLY A 14 10.16 -0.56 8.47
N ALA A 15 10.20 0.33 7.47
CA ALA A 15 9.12 1.31 7.27
C ALA A 15 7.78 0.58 7.07
N GLU A 16 6.75 1.05 7.75
CA GLU A 16 5.38 0.55 7.64
C GLU A 16 4.58 1.46 6.73
N PHE A 17 3.63 0.89 5.96
CA PHE A 17 2.75 1.66 5.09
C PHE A 17 1.31 1.20 5.28
N ASP A 18 0.39 2.13 5.60
CA ASP A 18 -1.05 1.84 5.59
C ASP A 18 -1.50 1.62 4.15
N VAL A 19 -2.01 0.42 3.83
CA VAL A 19 -2.38 0.04 2.45
C VAL A 19 -3.58 0.80 1.89
N ARG A 20 -4.30 1.56 2.73
CA ARG A 20 -5.49 2.34 2.33
C ARG A 20 -5.13 3.76 1.93
N SER A 21 -4.13 4.37 2.58
CA SER A 21 -3.72 5.76 2.35
C SER A 21 -2.34 5.90 1.70
N GLY A 22 -1.51 4.85 1.78
CA GLY A 22 -0.11 4.89 1.37
C GLY A 22 0.82 5.64 2.33
N GLU A 23 0.29 6.19 3.43
CA GLU A 23 1.10 6.88 4.44
C GLU A 23 2.11 5.92 5.07
N GLY A 24 3.36 6.40 5.18
CA GLY A 24 4.48 5.60 5.64
C GLY A 24 5.07 6.10 6.95
N THR A 25 5.67 5.19 7.72
CA THR A 25 6.49 5.53 8.89
C THR A 25 7.97 5.72 8.50
N ALA A 26 8.74 6.41 9.34
CA ALA A 26 10.19 6.48 9.16
C ALA A 26 10.81 5.07 9.12
N PRO A 27 11.79 4.78 8.24
CA PRO A 27 12.59 5.72 7.45
C PRO A 27 12.00 6.12 6.08
N ALA A 28 10.74 5.80 5.75
CA ALA A 28 10.13 6.32 4.53
C ALA A 28 9.84 7.82 4.68
N PHE A 29 10.39 8.63 3.77
CA PHE A 29 10.21 10.09 3.79
C PHE A 29 9.03 10.59 2.97
N ARG A 30 8.39 9.70 2.20
CA ARG A 30 7.24 10.00 1.34
C ARG A 30 6.25 8.83 1.37
N PRO A 31 4.94 9.09 1.30
CA PRO A 31 3.94 8.05 1.11
C PRO A 31 4.13 7.34 -0.22
N VAL A 32 3.58 6.13 -0.33
CA VAL A 32 3.49 5.40 -1.60
C VAL A 32 2.20 5.78 -2.34
N PRO A 33 2.17 5.74 -3.69
CA PRO A 33 0.94 5.94 -4.44
C PRO A 33 -0.11 4.89 -4.07
N THR A 34 -1.36 5.32 -3.95
CA THR A 34 -2.54 4.44 -3.88
C THR A 34 -3.28 4.49 -5.22
N TYR A 35 -3.96 3.41 -5.55
CA TYR A 35 -4.75 3.29 -6.77
C TYR A 35 -6.18 2.92 -6.40
N ALA A 36 -7.16 3.46 -7.13
CA ALA A 36 -8.54 3.03 -6.95
C ALA A 36 -8.67 1.53 -7.31
N VAL A 37 -9.37 0.77 -6.46
CA VAL A 37 -9.62 -0.66 -6.65
C VAL A 37 -11.12 -0.90 -6.79
N LYS A 38 -11.50 -1.71 -7.77
CA LYS A 38 -12.87 -2.17 -8.00
C LYS A 38 -12.91 -3.69 -8.04
N ILE A 39 -13.90 -4.31 -7.40
CA ILE A 39 -14.18 -5.75 -7.51
C ILE A 39 -15.41 -5.91 -8.40
N GLU A 40 -15.27 -6.63 -9.52
CA GLU A 40 -16.35 -6.87 -10.48
C GLU A 40 -16.10 -8.20 -11.19
N ASP A 41 -17.13 -9.03 -11.37
CA ASP A 41 -17.08 -10.30 -12.09
C ASP A 41 -15.93 -11.24 -11.65
N ASP A 42 -15.79 -11.45 -10.33
CA ASP A 42 -14.70 -12.24 -9.71
C ASP A 42 -13.27 -11.74 -10.03
N ALA A 43 -13.14 -10.52 -10.55
CA ALA A 43 -11.87 -9.88 -10.83
C ALA A 43 -11.62 -8.66 -9.93
N ILE A 44 -10.34 -8.38 -9.69
CA ILE A 44 -9.86 -7.17 -9.00
C ILE A 44 -9.27 -6.25 -10.08
N TRP A 45 -9.90 -5.11 -10.29
CA TRP A 45 -9.45 -4.05 -11.18
C TRP A 45 -8.69 -2.98 -10.41
N VAL A 46 -7.64 -2.44 -11.03
CA VAL A 46 -6.80 -1.38 -10.47
C VAL A 46 -6.75 -0.23 -11.48
N GLU A 47 -6.84 1.00 -10.99
CA GLU A 47 -6.64 2.21 -11.78
C GLU A 47 -5.29 2.20 -12.51
N GLU A 48 -5.31 2.59 -13.79
CA GLU A 48 -4.08 2.72 -14.58
C GLU A 48 -3.23 3.89 -14.03
N PRO A 49 -1.94 3.68 -13.75
CA PRO A 49 -1.05 4.77 -13.36
C PRO A 49 -0.97 5.85 -14.45
N ALA A 50 -1.05 7.11 -14.04
CA ALA A 50 -0.81 8.26 -14.93
C ALA A 50 0.65 8.35 -15.40
#